data_AF-A0A8S4S3T3-F1
#
_entry.id   AF-A0A8S4S3T3-F1
#
_cell.length_a   1.000
_cell.length_b   1.000
_cell.length_c   1.000
_cell.angle_alpha   90.00
_cell.angle_beta   90.00
_cell.angle_gamma   90.00
#
_symmetry.space_group_name_H-M   'P 1'
#
loop_
_entity.id
_entity.type
_entity.pdbx_description
1 polymer ?
#
loop_
_entity_poly.entity_id
_entity_poly.type
_entity_poly.pdbx_seq_one_letter_code
_entity_poly.pdbx_strand_id
1 'polypeptide(L)'
;MFSFAVEASDILITYLKNAHNSETPEECACRTVSVYAKECLRHGIEEMKSWRDPETCPLKCPEGKIYKSCGPDTQPSCASPELSATSNSSCVEGCYCPEGLLLETGRCVPKSECLCRVRNRTYPPGTVIPKSCNTW
;
A
#
# COMPACT_ATOMS: atom_id res chain seq x y z
N MET A 1 15.17 26.55 14.44
CA MET A 1 16.04 25.45 13.96
C MET A 1 15.40 24.18 14.48
N PHE A 2 14.62 23.49 13.65
CA PHE A 2 13.84 22.35 14.10
C PHE A 2 14.75 21.13 14.28
N SER A 3 14.97 20.73 15.53
CA SER A 3 15.64 19.48 15.88
C SER A 3 14.59 18.40 15.96
N PHE A 4 14.40 17.65 14.87
CA PHE A 4 13.57 16.45 14.82
C PHE A 4 14.46 15.25 14.47
N ALA A 5 15.32 14.87 15.41
CA ALA A 5 15.99 13.58 15.32
C ALA A 5 15.04 12.54 15.91
N VAL A 6 14.67 11.52 15.13
CA VAL A 6 14.08 10.30 15.71
C VAL A 6 15.21 9.64 16.49
N GLU A 7 15.12 9.61 17.82
CA GLU A 7 16.24 9.17 18.66
C GLU A 7 16.36 7.64 18.62
N ALA A 8 17.58 7.11 18.71
CA ALA A 8 17.81 5.65 18.75
C ALA A 8 17.10 4.96 19.94
N SER A 9 16.78 5.70 20.99
CA SER A 9 15.96 5.27 22.13
C SER A 9 14.52 4.92 21.71
N ASP A 10 13.94 5.62 20.74
CA ASP A 10 12.59 5.35 20.23
C ASP A 10 12.53 4.00 19.49
N ILE A 11 13.64 3.55 18.90
CA ILE A 11 13.76 2.26 18.23
C ILE A 11 13.65 1.11 19.24
N LEU A 12 14.31 1.21 20.40
CA LEU A 12 14.28 0.17 21.43
C LEU A 12 12.90 0.04 22.09
N ILE A 13 12.23 1.16 22.35
CA ILE A 13 10.85 1.17 22.86
C ILE A 13 9.89 0.57 21.82
N THR A 14 10.10 0.91 20.55
CA THR A 14 9.32 0.37 19.42
C THR A 14 9.54 -1.13 19.28
N TYR A 15 10.79 -1.62 19.38
CA TYR A 15 11.14 -3.05 19.36
C TYR A 15 10.40 -3.85 20.43
N LEU A 16 10.42 -3.37 21.68
CA LEU A 16 9.75 -4.04 22.80
C LEU A 16 8.22 -4.07 22.67
N LYS A 17 7.62 -2.99 22.16
CA LYS A 17 6.17 -2.94 21.88
C LYS A 17 5.77 -3.85 20.74
N ASN A 18 6.68 -4.01 19.80
CA ASN A 18 6.47 -4.80 18.62
C ASN A 18 6.60 -6.29 18.94
N ALA A 19 7.56 -6.74 19.75
CA ALA A 19 7.87 -8.16 19.95
C ALA A 19 6.62 -9.04 20.21
N HIS A 20 6.32 -9.93 19.27
CA HIS A 20 5.28 -10.95 19.40
C HIS A 20 5.93 -12.31 19.65
N ASN A 21 5.31 -13.12 20.50
CA ASN A 21 5.86 -14.40 21.02
C ASN A 21 6.01 -15.52 19.97
N SER A 22 5.75 -15.24 18.69
CA SER A 22 5.69 -16.21 17.58
C SER A 22 6.54 -15.81 16.36
N GLU A 23 7.31 -14.73 16.43
CA GLU A 23 8.18 -14.26 15.33
C GLU A 23 9.64 -14.69 15.56
N THR A 24 10.40 -14.90 14.49
CA THR A 24 11.85 -15.09 14.61
C THR A 24 12.54 -13.75 14.98
N PRO A 25 13.77 -13.78 15.54
CA PRO A 25 14.52 -12.55 15.82
C PRO A 25 14.68 -11.65 14.60
N GLU A 26 14.84 -12.23 13.41
CA GLU A 26 14.96 -11.53 12.14
C GLU A 26 13.66 -10.83 11.74
N GLU A 27 12.52 -11.53 11.84
CA GLU A 27 11.20 -10.95 11.54
C GLU A 27 10.88 -9.78 12.49
N CYS A 28 11.18 -9.96 13.78
CA CYS A 28 11.01 -8.92 14.79
C CYS A 28 11.89 -7.68 14.51
N ALA A 29 13.15 -7.91 14.11
CA ALA A 29 14.06 -6.83 13.72
C ALA A 29 13.54 -6.08 12.48
N CYS A 30 13.13 -6.80 11.43
CA CYS A 30 12.59 -6.18 10.21
C CYS A 30 11.34 -5.34 10.50
N ARG A 31 10.43 -5.83 11.33
CA ARG A 31 9.22 -5.07 11.69
C ARG A 31 9.55 -3.82 12.51
N THR A 32 10.55 -3.91 13.38
CA THR A 32 11.03 -2.76 14.14
C THR A 32 11.60 -1.67 13.23
N VAL A 33 12.46 -2.06 12.27
CA VAL A 33 13.03 -1.12 11.31
C VAL A 33 11.94 -0.53 10.40
N SER A 34 10.92 -1.31 10.02
CA SER A 34 9.76 -0.81 9.26
C SER A 34 9.04 0.33 9.97
N VAL A 35 8.80 0.22 11.28
CA VAL A 35 8.17 1.30 12.06
C VAL A 35 9.07 2.53 12.14
N TYR A 36 10.38 2.33 12.35
CA TYR A 36 11.34 3.44 12.37
C TYR A 36 11.43 4.16 11.02
N ALA A 37 11.57 3.39 9.93
CA ALA A 37 11.63 3.91 8.57
C ALA A 37 10.35 4.69 8.22
N LYS A 38 9.17 4.18 8.59
CA LYS A 38 7.90 4.89 8.43
C LYS A 38 7.92 6.26 9.12
N GLU A 39 8.42 6.34 10.35
CA GLU A 39 8.49 7.61 11.07
C GLU A 39 9.48 8.57 10.40
N CYS A 40 10.70 8.11 10.09
CA CYS A 40 11.69 8.90 9.35
C CYS A 40 11.13 9.48 8.04
N LEU A 41 10.43 8.66 7.25
CA LEU A 41 9.83 9.08 5.98
C LEU A 41 8.72 10.12 6.18
N ARG A 42 7.95 10.03 7.27
CA ARG A 42 6.95 11.05 7.66
C ARG A 42 7.58 12.40 7.98
N HIS A 43 8.83 12.42 8.43
CA HIS A 43 9.61 13.63 8.70
C HIS A 43 10.47 14.07 7.50
N GLY A 44 10.34 13.41 6.34
CA GLY A 44 11.04 13.78 5.11
C GLY A 44 12.47 13.26 4.99
N ILE A 45 12.88 12.31 5.83
CA ILE A 45 14.18 11.63 5.73
C ILE A 45 14.07 10.56 4.64
N GLU A 46 14.39 10.93 3.41
CA GLU A 46 14.19 10.08 2.23
C GLU A 46 15.16 8.90 2.13
N GLU A 47 16.28 8.93 2.85
CA GLU A 47 17.28 7.86 2.89
C GLU A 47 16.67 6.53 3.38
N MET A 48 15.60 6.62 4.18
CA MET A 48 14.85 5.44 4.63
C MET A 48 13.99 4.82 3.53
N LYS A 49 13.89 5.38 2.31
CA LYS A 49 13.11 4.75 1.24
C LYS A 49 13.67 3.39 0.81
N SER A 50 14.98 3.19 0.99
CA SER A 50 15.74 2.02 0.55
C SER A 50 16.26 1.14 1.71
N TRP A 51 15.59 1.18 2.87
CA TRP A 51 16.01 0.40 4.04
C TRP A 51 15.88 -1.12 3.87
N ARG A 52 15.00 -1.58 2.96
CA ARG A 52 14.90 -2.98 2.53
C ARG A 52 15.67 -3.20 1.24
N ASP A 53 16.33 -4.33 1.15
CA ASP A 53 17.01 -4.80 -0.05
C ASP A 53 16.90 -6.34 -0.17
N PRO A 54 17.39 -6.97 -1.24
CA PRO A 54 17.28 -8.43 -1.42
C PRO A 54 17.95 -9.27 -0.32
N GLU A 55 18.94 -8.71 0.38
CA GLU A 55 19.69 -9.35 1.46
C GLU A 55 19.15 -8.91 2.84
N THR A 56 18.69 -7.65 2.97
CA THR A 56 18.15 -7.08 4.21
C THR A 56 16.62 -7.00 4.18
N CYS A 57 15.95 -7.85 4.96
CA CYS A 57 14.50 -7.81 5.16
C CYS A 57 13.69 -7.78 3.84
N PRO A 58 13.94 -8.70 2.89
CA PRO A 58 13.35 -8.64 1.56
C PRO A 58 11.83 -8.74 1.63
N LEU A 59 11.15 -7.87 0.87
CA LEU A 59 9.70 -7.89 0.72
C LEU A 59 9.35 -8.11 -0.75
N LYS A 60 8.71 -9.24 -1.05
CA LYS A 60 8.25 -9.57 -2.40
C LYS A 60 6.78 -9.21 -2.56
N CYS A 61 6.50 -8.37 -3.53
CA CYS A 61 5.12 -8.06 -3.90
C CYS A 61 4.53 -9.14 -4.80
N PRO A 62 3.21 -9.39 -4.71
CA PRO A 62 2.49 -10.19 -5.69
C PRO A 62 2.69 -9.66 -7.12
N GLU A 63 2.53 -10.53 -8.10
CA GLU A 63 2.73 -10.22 -9.51
C GLU A 63 1.95 -8.96 -9.95
N GLY A 64 2.62 -8.08 -10.69
CA GLY A 64 2.03 -6.84 -11.21
C GLY A 64 1.93 -5.70 -10.20
N LYS A 65 2.43 -5.87 -8.96
CA LYS A 65 2.51 -4.80 -7.96
C LYS A 65 3.95 -4.35 -7.72
N ILE A 66 4.09 -3.09 -7.33
CA ILE A 66 5.37 -2.48 -6.97
C ILE A 66 5.42 -2.23 -5.46
N TYR A 67 6.59 -2.50 -4.88
CA TYR A 67 6.86 -2.15 -3.50
C TYR A 67 7.04 -0.63 -3.37
N LYS A 68 6.48 -0.07 -2.29
CA LYS A 68 6.75 1.29 -1.84
C LYS A 68 7.00 1.26 -0.34
N SER A 69 8.13 1.81 0.09
CA SER A 69 8.45 2.05 1.52
C SER A 69 7.57 3.12 2.14
N CYS A 70 7.08 4.05 1.33
CA CYS A 70 6.15 5.10 1.73
C CYS A 70 5.14 5.34 0.59
N GLY A 71 4.00 4.68 0.67
CA GLY A 71 2.86 4.83 -0.23
C GLY A 71 1.65 5.45 0.45
N PRO A 72 0.58 5.69 -0.30
CA PRO A 72 -0.67 6.21 0.25
C PRO A 72 -1.41 5.16 1.09
N ASP A 73 -2.29 5.61 1.99
CA ASP A 73 -3.17 4.72 2.76
C ASP A 73 -4.17 3.96 1.87
N THR A 74 -4.58 4.59 0.77
CA THR A 74 -5.53 4.05 -0.20
C THR A 74 -4.96 4.15 -1.62
N GLN A 75 -5.30 3.20 -2.47
CA GLN A 75 -4.91 3.20 -3.88
C GLN A 75 -6.12 3.23 -4.82
N PRO A 76 -5.96 3.76 -6.05
CA PRO A 76 -6.99 3.69 -7.07
C PRO A 76 -7.48 2.25 -7.30
N SER A 77 -8.79 2.10 -7.42
CA SER A 77 -9.44 0.82 -7.73
C SER A 77 -10.48 0.99 -8.82
N CYS A 78 -10.88 -0.10 -9.46
CA CYS A 78 -11.96 -0.04 -10.45
C CYS A 78 -13.29 0.42 -9.84
N ALA A 79 -13.52 0.18 -8.54
CA ALA A 79 -14.68 0.69 -7.81
C ALA A 79 -14.58 2.20 -7.50
N SER A 80 -13.37 2.75 -7.45
CA SER A 80 -13.13 4.17 -7.18
C SER A 80 -11.86 4.65 -7.91
N PRO A 81 -11.96 4.90 -9.23
CA PRO A 81 -10.79 5.25 -10.06
C PRO A 81 -10.24 6.65 -9.74
N GLU A 82 -11.14 7.54 -9.31
CA GLU A 82 -10.83 8.93 -8.99
C GLU A 82 -10.25 9.10 -7.57
N LEU A 83 -10.01 8.00 -6.84
CA LEU A 83 -9.22 8.06 -5.60
C LEU A 83 -7.83 8.53 -5.98
N SER A 84 -7.59 9.84 -5.88
CA SER A 84 -6.25 10.36 -5.86
C SER A 84 -5.54 9.76 -4.64
N ALA A 85 -4.26 9.45 -4.78
CA ALA A 85 -3.39 9.17 -3.63
C ALA A 85 -3.47 10.39 -2.71
N THR A 86 -4.42 10.38 -1.77
CA THR A 86 -4.80 11.60 -1.08
C THR A 86 -3.77 11.87 -0.01
N SER A 87 -3.03 12.95 -0.23
CA SER A 87 -2.25 13.74 0.73
C SER A 87 -0.82 13.27 1.06
N ASN A 88 0.08 14.25 1.06
CA ASN A 88 1.46 14.24 1.58
C ASN A 88 1.61 13.82 3.06
N SER A 89 0.55 13.31 3.70
CA SER A 89 0.55 12.98 5.14
C SER A 89 0.53 11.48 5.43
N SER A 90 0.09 10.64 4.48
CA SER A 90 0.08 9.18 4.63
C SER A 90 1.41 8.58 4.16
N CYS A 91 1.99 7.72 4.98
CA CYS A 91 3.19 6.96 4.67
C CYS A 91 3.00 5.51 5.12
N VAL A 92 2.61 4.65 4.18
CA VAL A 92 2.36 3.23 4.44
C VAL A 92 3.29 2.41 3.57
N GLU A 93 4.07 1.54 4.21
CA GLU A 93 4.88 0.56 3.52
C GLU A 93 3.97 -0.55 2.97
N GLY A 94 4.15 -0.89 1.69
CA GLY A 94 3.32 -1.93 1.08
C GLY A 94 3.50 -2.14 -0.42
N CYS A 95 2.61 -2.96 -0.97
CA CYS A 95 2.58 -3.32 -2.39
C CYS A 95 1.41 -2.65 -3.09
N TYR A 96 1.72 -1.85 -4.11
CA TYR A 96 0.77 -0.97 -4.79
C TYR A 96 0.67 -1.28 -6.27
N CYS A 97 -0.46 -0.95 -6.89
CA CYS A 97 -0.55 -0.96 -8.34
C CYS A 97 0.38 0.10 -8.96
N PRO A 98 1.05 -0.22 -10.09
CA PRO A 98 1.74 0.76 -10.91
C PRO A 98 0.83 1.89 -11.34
N GLU A 99 1.41 3.04 -11.64
CA GLU A 99 0.68 4.19 -12.15
C GLU A 99 -0.06 3.84 -13.46
N GLY A 100 -1.29 4.33 -13.59
CA GLY A 100 -2.17 4.03 -14.73
C GLY A 100 -2.98 2.72 -14.61
N LEU A 101 -2.68 1.86 -13.62
CA LEU A 101 -3.46 0.64 -13.34
C LEU A 101 -4.35 0.81 -12.10
N LEU A 102 -5.46 0.10 -12.10
CA LEU A 102 -6.45 0.08 -11.04
C LEU A 102 -6.49 -1.29 -10.36
N LEU A 103 -6.70 -1.30 -9.04
CA LEU A 103 -6.93 -2.53 -8.30
C LEU A 103 -8.30 -3.13 -8.64
N GLU A 104 -8.34 -4.38 -9.11
CA GLU A 104 -9.55 -5.20 -9.29
C GLU A 104 -9.26 -6.61 -8.76
N THR A 105 -10.01 -7.06 -7.76
CA THR A 105 -9.91 -8.42 -7.19
C THR A 105 -8.47 -8.86 -6.83
N GLY A 106 -7.64 -7.92 -6.36
CA GLY A 106 -6.26 -8.19 -5.95
C GLY A 106 -5.21 -8.04 -7.05
N ARG A 107 -5.61 -7.87 -8.32
CA ARG A 107 -4.74 -7.63 -9.47
C ARG A 107 -4.79 -6.17 -9.93
N CYS A 108 -3.76 -5.75 -10.67
CA CYS A 108 -3.67 -4.43 -11.26
C CYS A 108 -4.03 -4.52 -12.74
N VAL A 109 -5.08 -3.83 -13.15
CA VAL A 109 -5.63 -3.90 -14.51
C VAL A 109 -5.83 -2.49 -15.08
N PRO A 110 -5.77 -2.29 -16.41
CA PRO A 110 -6.14 -1.02 -17.00
C PRO A 110 -7.64 -0.75 -16.80
N LYS A 111 -8.03 0.53 -16.87
CA LYS A 111 -9.44 0.95 -16.70
C LYS A 111 -10.41 0.23 -17.65
N SER A 112 -9.94 -0.10 -18.87
CA SER A 112 -10.71 -0.85 -19.87
C SER A 112 -11.03 -2.30 -19.47
N GLU A 113 -10.30 -2.86 -18.52
CA GLU A 113 -10.48 -4.23 -18.03
C GLU A 113 -11.29 -4.31 -16.72
N CYS A 114 -11.70 -3.16 -16.16
CA CYS A 114 -12.51 -3.11 -14.97
C CYS A 114 -13.87 -3.81 -15.15
N LEU A 115 -14.28 -4.60 -14.16
CA LEU A 115 -15.58 -5.24 -14.16
C LEU A 115 -16.68 -4.24 -13.81
N CYS A 116 -17.73 -4.19 -14.63
CA CYS A 116 -18.91 -3.36 -14.39
C CYS A 116 -19.81 -4.00 -13.33
N ARG A 117 -20.27 -3.21 -12.34
CA ARG A 117 -21.19 -3.68 -11.30
C ARG A 117 -22.58 -3.05 -11.51
N VAL A 118 -23.59 -3.87 -11.80
CA VAL A 118 -24.98 -3.43 -12.02
C VAL A 118 -25.92 -4.31 -11.19
N ARG A 119 -26.73 -3.72 -10.31
CA ARG A 119 -27.69 -4.44 -9.43
C ARG A 119 -27.06 -5.65 -8.72
N ASN A 120 -25.90 -5.44 -8.08
CA ASN A 120 -25.11 -6.47 -7.39
C ASN A 120 -24.60 -7.63 -8.27
N ARG A 121 -24.64 -7.48 -9.60
CA ARG A 121 -24.03 -8.42 -10.55
C ARG A 121 -22.82 -7.79 -11.22
N THR A 122 -21.82 -8.61 -11.48
CA THR A 122 -20.55 -8.21 -12.06
C THR A 122 -20.48 -8.66 -13.51
N TYR A 123 -20.05 -7.77 -14.40
CA TYR A 123 -20.06 -7.99 -15.84
C TYR A 123 -18.68 -7.66 -16.44
N PRO A 124 -18.14 -8.52 -17.31
CA PRO A 124 -16.94 -8.21 -18.07
C PRO A 124 -17.10 -6.96 -18.94
N PRO A 125 -16.00 -6.25 -19.24
CA PRO A 125 -15.98 -5.19 -20.25
C PRO A 125 -16.62 -5.64 -21.56
N GLY A 126 -17.40 -4.76 -22.19
CA GLY A 126 -18.11 -5.05 -23.44
C GLY A 126 -19.45 -5.79 -23.28
N THR A 127 -19.82 -6.21 -22.08
CA THR A 127 -21.13 -6.86 -21.86
C THR A 127 -22.27 -5.88 -22.10
N VAL A 128 -23.18 -6.22 -23.01
CA VAL A 128 -24.41 -5.48 -23.26
C VAL A 128 -25.50 -6.00 -22.34
N ILE A 129 -25.95 -5.16 -21.41
CA ILE A 129 -27.06 -5.49 -20.52
C ILE A 129 -28.34 -4.90 -21.14
N PRO A 130 -29.30 -5.74 -21.60
CA PRO A 130 -30.57 -5.24 -22.09
C PRO A 130 -31.27 -4.49 -20.95
N LYS A 131 -31.45 -3.18 -21.12
CA LYS A 131 -32.25 -2.37 -20.21
C LYS A 131 -33.70 -2.76 -20.43
N SER A 132 -34.26 -3.58 -19.54
CA SER A 132 -35.72 -3.63 -19.39
C SER A 132 -36.15 -2.23 -18.99
N CYS A 133 -36.98 -1.56 -19.79
CA CYS A 133 -37.54 -0.26 -19.42
C CYS A 133 -38.23 -0.42 -18.07
N ASN A 134 -37.71 0.27 -17.05
CA ASN A 134 -38.41 0.31 -15.77
C ASN A 134 -39.69 1.11 -16.03
N THR A 135 -40.85 0.46 -16.09
CA THR A 135 -42.14 1.16 -15.97
C THR A 135 -42.24 1.65 -14.54
N TRP A 136 -42.06 2.95 -14.34
CA TRP A 136 -42.44 3.64 -13.11
C TRP A 136 -43.92 4.01 -13.18
#